data_AF-A0A1G0E969-F1
#
_entry.id   AF-A0A1G0E969-F1
#
_cell.length_a   1.000
_cell.length_b   1.000
_cell.length_c   1.000
_cell.angle_alpha   90.00
_cell.angle_beta   90.00
_cell.angle_gamma   90.00
#
_symmetry.space_group_name_H-M   'P 1'
#
loop_
_entity.id
_entity.type
_entity.pdbx_description
1 polymer ?
#
loop_
_entity_poly.entity_id
_entity_poly.type
_entity_poly.pdbx_seq_one_letter_code
_entity_poly.pdbx_strand_id
1 'polypeptide(L)'
;MQLKFMQRFLPKRQDIENHPHLKIFGALLHEPMYWEINQKNLPRAVAVGLFACWLPVPGQMIIAAALALLLRANLFIAIALVWASNPITMVPMLYLGYKMGFLILYRSSNKEIPFQHSLHWITTYFHAIALPLLLGVVVCGLISSVLGYFITLFIYRFSQRK
;
A
#
# COMPACT_ATOMS: atom_id res chain seq x y z
N MET A 1 25.73 -3.53 10.46
CA MET A 1 25.15 -3.44 11.84
C MET A 1 23.92 -2.50 11.93
N GLN A 2 22.82 -2.69 11.17
CA GLN A 2 21.61 -1.84 11.30
C GLN A 2 20.24 -2.52 11.07
N LEU A 3 20.16 -3.86 10.89
CA LEU A 3 18.87 -4.57 10.76
C LEU A 3 18.37 -5.25 12.06
N LYS A 4 19.22 -5.33 13.10
CA LYS A 4 18.82 -5.92 14.40
C LYS A 4 17.81 -5.05 15.17
N PHE A 5 17.77 -3.74 14.93
CA PHE A 5 16.86 -2.84 15.65
C PHE A 5 15.41 -3.02 15.22
N MET A 6 15.16 -3.25 13.92
CA MET A 6 13.80 -3.54 13.40
C MET A 6 13.25 -4.90 13.85
N GLN A 7 14.11 -5.87 14.17
CA GLN A 7 13.65 -7.16 14.70
C GLN A 7 13.08 -7.06 16.13
N ARG A 8 13.40 -5.98 16.88
CA ARG A 8 12.97 -5.80 18.27
C ARG A 8 11.50 -5.38 18.40
N PHE A 9 10.93 -4.81 17.36
CA PHE A 9 9.53 -4.38 17.31
C PHE A 9 8.60 -5.44 16.70
N LEU A 10 9.14 -6.56 16.21
CA LEU A 10 8.33 -7.66 15.73
C LEU A 10 7.83 -8.48 16.93
N PRO A 11 6.52 -8.80 17.00
CA PRO A 11 5.99 -9.68 18.03
C PRO A 11 6.71 -11.04 17.98
N LYS A 12 7.13 -11.55 19.15
CA LYS A 12 7.81 -12.84 19.24
C LYS A 12 6.78 -13.96 19.02
N ARG A 13 7.19 -15.06 18.37
CA ARG A 13 6.32 -16.24 18.09
C ARG A 13 5.46 -16.68 19.28
N GLN A 14 6.04 -16.68 20.48
CA GLN A 14 5.39 -17.11 21.72
C GLN A 14 4.22 -16.22 22.17
N ASP A 15 4.20 -14.94 21.78
CA ASP A 15 3.13 -14.00 22.16
C ASP A 15 1.89 -14.15 21.26
N ILE A 16 2.05 -14.74 20.07
CA ILE A 16 1.01 -14.81 19.04
C ILE A 16 0.16 -16.09 19.16
N GLU A 17 0.77 -17.23 19.53
CA GLU A 17 0.07 -18.51 19.69
C GLU A 17 -0.99 -18.48 20.81
N ASN A 18 -0.85 -17.59 21.79
CA ASN A 18 -1.71 -17.52 22.96
C ASN A 18 -2.97 -16.65 22.79
N HIS A 19 -3.14 -15.93 21.66
CA HIS A 19 -4.30 -15.08 21.44
C HIS A 19 -5.38 -15.74 20.57
N PRO A 20 -6.65 -15.82 21.03
CA PRO A 20 -7.71 -16.57 20.33
C PRO A 20 -8.04 -16.01 18.94
N HIS A 21 -7.94 -14.70 18.72
CA HIS A 21 -8.17 -14.07 17.41
C HIS A 21 -7.02 -14.26 16.41
N LEU A 22 -5.82 -14.64 16.88
CA LEU A 22 -4.64 -14.85 16.05
C LEU A 22 -4.55 -16.29 15.50
N LYS A 23 -5.37 -17.22 16.00
CA LYS A 23 -5.47 -18.61 15.49
C LYS A 23 -5.97 -18.70 14.04
N ILE A 24 -6.71 -17.72 13.54
CA ILE A 24 -7.09 -17.63 12.11
C ILE A 24 -5.84 -17.53 11.22
N PHE A 25 -4.77 -16.92 11.72
CA PHE A 25 -3.47 -16.87 11.07
C PHE A 25 -2.58 -18.07 11.43
N GLY A 26 -3.07 -19.05 12.19
CA GLY A 26 -2.31 -20.19 12.72
C GLY A 26 -1.52 -20.97 11.66
N ALA A 27 -2.11 -21.23 10.50
CA ALA A 27 -1.41 -21.90 9.40
C ALA A 27 -0.35 -21.01 8.75
N LEU A 28 -0.61 -19.70 8.63
CA LEU A 28 0.40 -18.76 8.15
C LEU A 28 1.55 -18.59 9.15
N LEU A 29 1.27 -18.68 10.45
CA LEU A 29 2.23 -18.44 11.55
C LEU A 29 3.41 -19.43 11.54
N HIS A 30 3.23 -20.56 10.88
CA HIS A 30 4.26 -21.58 10.72
C HIS A 30 5.31 -21.19 9.66
N GLU A 31 4.97 -20.34 8.69
CA GLU A 31 5.84 -19.98 7.57
C GLU A 31 6.71 -18.76 7.92
N PRO A 32 8.02 -18.91 8.19
CA PRO A 32 8.89 -17.82 8.66
C PRO A 32 8.93 -16.62 7.70
N MET A 33 8.66 -16.85 6.43
CA MET A 33 8.65 -15.83 5.38
C MET A 33 7.61 -14.71 5.58
N TYR A 34 6.54 -14.93 6.34
CA TYR A 34 5.53 -13.89 6.60
C TYR A 34 5.89 -12.96 7.78
N TRP A 35 6.87 -13.34 8.60
CA TRP A 35 7.18 -12.68 9.88
C TRP A 35 8.61 -12.14 9.93
N GLU A 36 9.56 -12.94 9.44
CA GLU A 36 10.96 -12.57 9.43
C GLU A 36 11.25 -11.54 8.34
N ILE A 37 12.33 -10.79 8.50
CA ILE A 37 12.76 -9.79 7.53
C ILE A 37 13.94 -10.35 6.77
N ASN A 38 13.77 -10.56 5.47
CA ASN A 38 14.83 -11.03 4.57
C ASN A 38 14.82 -10.24 3.25
N GLN A 39 15.91 -10.37 2.48
CA GLN A 39 16.10 -9.66 1.21
C GLN A 39 15.02 -9.93 0.15
N LYS A 40 14.25 -11.02 0.27
CA LYS A 40 13.25 -11.44 -0.72
C LYS A 40 11.85 -10.96 -0.33
N ASN A 41 11.49 -11.04 0.94
CA ASN A 41 10.13 -10.75 1.43
C ASN A 41 9.91 -9.28 1.80
N LEU A 42 10.96 -8.57 2.22
CA LEU A 42 10.86 -7.17 2.64
C LEU A 42 10.55 -6.25 1.44
N PRO A 43 11.28 -6.29 0.31
CA PRO A 43 10.93 -5.47 -0.85
C PRO A 43 9.52 -5.75 -1.37
N ARG A 44 9.09 -7.02 -1.34
CA ARG A 44 7.72 -7.42 -1.73
C ARG A 44 6.67 -6.84 -0.78
N ALA A 45 6.93 -6.87 0.53
CA ALA A 45 6.02 -6.31 1.52
C ALA A 45 5.86 -4.80 1.34
N VAL A 46 6.97 -4.11 1.05
CA VAL A 46 6.95 -2.68 0.74
C VAL A 46 6.13 -2.40 -0.52
N ALA A 47 6.36 -3.17 -1.58
CA ALA A 47 5.62 -3.03 -2.83
C ALA A 47 4.11 -3.24 -2.64
N VAL A 48 3.71 -4.28 -1.90
CA VAL A 48 2.31 -4.59 -1.61
C VAL A 48 1.66 -3.51 -0.75
N GLY A 49 2.29 -3.12 0.35
CA GLY A 49 1.75 -2.12 1.27
C GLY A 49 1.58 -0.75 0.60
N LEU A 50 2.57 -0.33 -0.20
CA LEU A 50 2.48 0.91 -0.97
C LEU A 50 1.41 0.84 -2.05
N PHE A 51 1.25 -0.29 -2.75
CA PHE A 51 0.14 -0.41 -3.70
C PHE A 51 -1.22 -0.30 -3.01
N ALA A 52 -1.38 -1.05 -1.91
CA ALA A 52 -2.64 -1.11 -1.17
C ALA A 52 -3.01 0.24 -0.52
N CYS A 53 -2.05 1.05 -0.06
CA CYS A 53 -2.33 2.34 0.55
C CYS A 53 -2.94 3.37 -0.41
N TRP A 54 -2.77 3.19 -1.73
CA TRP A 54 -3.40 4.04 -2.73
C TRP A 54 -4.87 3.68 -3.00
N LEU A 55 -5.35 2.49 -2.59
CA LEU A 55 -6.71 2.05 -2.87
C LEU A 55 -7.70 2.80 -1.96
N PRO A 56 -8.65 3.58 -2.52
CA PRO A 56 -9.59 4.37 -1.73
C PRO A 56 -10.77 3.52 -1.26
N VAL A 57 -10.49 2.39 -0.61
CA VAL A 57 -11.51 1.43 -0.16
C VAL A 57 -11.39 1.16 1.34
N PRO A 58 -12.53 1.09 2.05
CA PRO A 58 -12.52 0.55 3.40
C PRO A 58 -12.05 -0.91 3.35
N GLY A 59 -11.21 -1.32 4.31
CA GLY A 59 -10.65 -2.68 4.33
C GLY A 59 -9.40 -2.89 3.47
N GLN A 60 -8.71 -1.84 3.04
CA GLN A 60 -7.41 -1.92 2.34
C GLN A 60 -6.37 -2.83 3.05
N MET A 61 -6.46 -2.98 4.37
CA MET A 61 -5.63 -3.92 5.15
C MET A 61 -5.85 -5.39 4.75
N ILE A 62 -7.09 -5.79 4.46
CA ILE A 62 -7.43 -7.15 4.02
C ILE A 62 -6.83 -7.41 2.64
N ILE A 63 -6.90 -6.41 1.76
CA ILE A 63 -6.29 -6.48 0.42
C ILE A 63 -4.77 -6.60 0.53
N ALA A 64 -4.14 -5.77 1.37
CA ALA A 64 -2.70 -5.85 1.63
C ALA A 64 -2.29 -7.21 2.21
N ALA A 65 -3.07 -7.75 3.15
CA ALA A 65 -2.86 -9.06 3.71
C ALA A 65 -2.96 -10.14 2.61
N ALA A 66 -4.05 -10.19 1.85
CA ALA A 66 -4.24 -11.16 0.78
C ALA A 66 -3.12 -11.11 -0.26
N LEU A 67 -2.73 -9.91 -0.71
CA LEU A 67 -1.62 -9.72 -1.64
C LEU A 67 -0.29 -10.14 -1.04
N ALA A 68 -0.06 -9.92 0.26
CA ALA A 68 1.16 -10.35 0.93
C ALA A 68 1.26 -11.88 0.98
N LEU A 69 0.15 -12.59 1.13
CA LEU A 69 0.12 -14.06 1.09
C LEU A 69 0.39 -14.58 -0.32
N LEU A 70 -0.33 -14.04 -1.31
CA LEU A 70 -0.16 -14.42 -2.70
C LEU A 70 1.27 -14.20 -3.19
N LEU A 71 1.86 -13.05 -2.85
CA LEU A 71 3.20 -12.65 -3.29
C LEU A 71 4.30 -13.09 -2.34
N ARG A 72 3.98 -13.89 -1.31
CA ARG A 72 4.99 -14.44 -0.40
C ARG A 72 5.85 -13.33 0.23
N ALA A 73 5.18 -12.29 0.72
CA ALA A 73 5.76 -11.08 1.31
C ALA A 73 5.58 -11.07 2.84
N ASN A 74 6.37 -10.25 3.54
CA ASN A 74 6.17 -10.08 4.99
C ASN A 74 4.79 -9.44 5.28
N LEU A 75 3.95 -10.15 6.02
CA LEU A 75 2.55 -9.82 6.23
C LEU A 75 2.40 -8.54 7.08
N PHE A 76 3.12 -8.46 8.19
CA PHE A 76 3.02 -7.34 9.11
C PHE A 76 3.51 -6.04 8.49
N ILE A 77 4.62 -6.09 7.75
CA ILE A 77 5.16 -4.89 7.07
C ILE A 77 4.20 -4.41 5.98
N ALA A 78 3.62 -5.33 5.20
CA ALA A 78 2.65 -4.98 4.17
C ALA A 78 1.43 -4.26 4.76
N ILE A 79 0.86 -4.80 5.84
CA ILE A 79 -0.29 -4.20 6.54
C ILE A 79 0.09 -2.87 7.20
N ALA A 80 1.25 -2.79 7.85
CA ALA A 80 1.70 -1.57 8.52
C ALA A 80 1.86 -0.40 7.52
N LEU A 81 2.36 -0.67 6.31
CA LEU A 81 2.53 0.36 5.28
C LEU A 81 1.22 0.91 4.72
N VAL A 82 0.12 0.18 4.86
CA VAL A 82 -1.21 0.69 4.51
C VAL A 82 -1.53 1.95 5.31
N TRP A 83 -1.05 2.05 6.56
CA TRP A 83 -1.24 3.24 7.41
C TRP A 83 -0.49 4.49 6.93
N ALA A 84 0.32 4.38 5.88
CA ALA A 84 0.82 5.55 5.18
C ALA A 84 -0.32 6.43 4.63
N SER A 85 -1.46 5.84 4.24
CA SER A 85 -2.68 6.55 3.84
C SER A 85 -3.64 6.76 5.03
N ASN A 86 -3.23 7.61 5.97
CA ASN A 86 -4.07 8.05 7.09
C ASN A 86 -5.02 9.18 6.65
N PRO A 87 -6.05 9.57 7.44
CA PRO A 87 -7.04 10.58 7.04
C PRO A 87 -6.43 11.92 6.56
N ILE A 88 -5.26 12.28 7.09
CA ILE A 88 -4.55 13.50 6.73
C ILE A 88 -3.86 13.34 5.37
N THR A 89 -3.16 12.23 5.13
CA THR A 89 -2.43 11.97 3.87
C THR A 89 -3.34 11.49 2.74
N MET A 90 -4.50 10.93 3.06
CA MET A 90 -5.46 10.44 2.07
C MET A 90 -5.97 11.58 1.18
N VAL A 91 -6.30 12.75 1.73
CA VAL A 91 -6.79 13.90 0.96
C VAL A 91 -5.81 14.31 -0.17
N PRO A 92 -4.52 14.60 0.11
CA PRO A 92 -3.57 14.92 -0.95
C PRO A 92 -3.29 13.73 -1.88
N MET A 93 -3.30 12.48 -1.39
CA MET A 93 -3.15 11.30 -2.25
C MET A 93 -4.29 11.17 -3.26
N LEU A 94 -5.55 11.32 -2.83
CA LEU A 94 -6.71 11.26 -3.73
C LEU A 94 -6.68 12.39 -4.76
N TYR A 95 -6.27 13.59 -4.35
CA TYR A 95 -6.11 14.70 -5.28
C TYR A 95 -5.02 14.43 -6.34
N LEU A 96 -3.88 13.87 -5.93
CA LEU A 96 -2.82 13.45 -6.84
C LEU A 96 -3.29 12.33 -7.77
N GLY A 97 -4.01 11.34 -7.25
CA GLY A 97 -4.63 10.27 -8.03
C GLY A 97 -5.58 10.84 -9.09
N TYR A 98 -6.52 11.69 -8.69
CA TYR A 98 -7.43 12.37 -9.61
C TYR A 98 -6.67 13.13 -10.69
N LYS A 99 -5.69 13.97 -10.34
CA LYS A 99 -4.88 14.71 -11.32
C LYS A 99 -4.14 13.80 -12.29
N MET A 100 -3.56 12.70 -11.78
CA MET A 100 -2.84 11.73 -12.60
C MET A 100 -3.77 11.06 -13.61
N GLY A 101 -4.90 10.53 -13.16
CA GLY A 101 -5.83 9.87 -14.07
C GLY A 101 -6.56 10.85 -15.00
N PHE A 102 -6.82 12.08 -14.55
CA PHE A 102 -7.37 13.14 -15.40
C PHE A 102 -6.37 13.50 -16.52
N LEU A 103 -5.09 13.64 -16.18
CA LEU A 103 -4.03 13.87 -17.15
C LEU A 103 -3.94 12.72 -18.16
N ILE A 104 -4.12 11.46 -17.73
CA ILE A 104 -4.07 10.30 -18.63
C ILE A 104 -5.29 10.25 -19.55
N LEU A 105 -6.50 10.44 -19.02
CA LEU A 105 -7.76 10.27 -19.76
C LEU A 105 -8.10 11.47 -20.65
N TYR A 106 -7.81 12.68 -20.19
CA TYR A 106 -8.31 13.91 -20.81
C TYR A 106 -7.21 14.79 -21.37
N ARG A 107 -5.96 14.29 -21.50
CA ARG A 107 -4.83 15.04 -22.06
C ARG A 107 -5.15 15.78 -23.36
N SER A 108 -5.98 15.16 -24.20
CA SER A 108 -6.36 15.67 -25.53
C SER A 108 -7.76 16.26 -25.59
N SER A 109 -8.51 16.23 -24.49
CA SER A 109 -9.82 16.86 -24.39
C SER A 109 -9.65 18.19 -23.69
N ASN A 110 -10.00 19.31 -24.33
CA ASN A 110 -10.23 20.61 -23.66
C ASN A 110 -11.46 20.57 -22.73
N LYS A 111 -11.70 19.43 -22.06
CA LYS A 111 -12.77 19.25 -21.08
C LYS A 111 -12.31 19.93 -19.80
N GLU A 112 -12.71 21.19 -19.63
CA GLU A 112 -12.66 21.83 -18.33
C GLU A 112 -13.87 21.34 -17.54
N ILE A 113 -13.63 20.59 -16.46
CA ILE A 113 -14.69 20.34 -15.47
C ILE A 113 -14.73 21.59 -14.58
N PRO A 114 -15.77 22.43 -14.67
CA PRO A 114 -15.82 23.66 -13.86
C PRO A 114 -15.87 23.25 -12.40
N PHE A 115 -14.86 23.58 -11.60
CA PHE A 115 -14.83 23.19 -10.19
C PHE A 115 -15.82 24.06 -9.40
N GLN A 116 -16.88 23.44 -8.86
CA GLN A 116 -17.85 24.12 -8.01
C GLN A 116 -18.06 23.35 -6.72
N HIS A 117 -18.02 24.05 -5.59
CA HIS A 117 -18.30 23.48 -4.26
C HIS A 117 -19.81 23.36 -4.01
N SER A 118 -20.53 22.59 -4.84
CA SER A 118 -21.95 22.30 -4.61
C SER A 118 -22.21 20.78 -4.58
N LEU A 119 -23.11 20.34 -3.70
CA LEU A 119 -23.54 18.94 -3.66
C LEU A 119 -24.12 18.49 -5.01
N HIS A 120 -24.81 19.39 -5.70
CA HIS A 120 -25.34 19.17 -7.05
C HIS A 120 -24.22 18.94 -8.08
N TRP A 121 -23.11 19.68 -7.98
CA TRP A 121 -21.95 19.47 -8.84
C TRP A 121 -21.32 18.08 -8.61
N ILE A 122 -21.17 17.67 -7.34
CA ILE A 122 -20.59 16.37 -7.00
C ILE A 122 -21.42 15.23 -7.60
N THR A 123 -22.74 15.27 -7.49
CA THR A 123 -23.61 14.22 -8.06
C THR A 123 -23.63 14.24 -9.58
N THR A 124 -23.62 15.43 -10.19
CA THR A 124 -23.62 15.61 -11.65
C THR A 124 -22.33 15.11 -12.29
N TYR A 125 -21.18 15.35 -11.66
CA TYR A 125 -19.86 14.98 -12.18
C TYR A 125 -19.24 13.76 -11.48
N PHE A 126 -20.00 13.03 -10.66
CA PHE A 126 -19.49 11.91 -9.88
C PHE A 126 -18.74 10.90 -10.76
N HIS A 127 -19.34 10.47 -11.87
CA HIS A 127 -18.71 9.55 -12.81
C HIS A 127 -17.49 10.16 -13.51
N ALA A 128 -17.53 11.46 -13.82
CA ALA A 128 -16.44 12.19 -14.45
C ALA A 128 -15.22 12.36 -13.51
N ILE A 129 -15.42 12.30 -12.20
CA ILE A 129 -14.37 12.37 -11.17
C ILE A 129 -13.91 10.97 -10.74
N ALA A 130 -14.83 10.03 -10.57
CA ALA A 130 -14.55 8.69 -10.09
C ALA A 130 -13.64 7.90 -11.05
N LEU A 131 -13.89 7.97 -12.36
CA LEU A 131 -13.08 7.25 -13.35
C LEU A 131 -11.60 7.71 -13.38
N PRO A 132 -11.27 9.00 -13.53
CA PRO A 132 -9.88 9.45 -13.44
C PRO A 132 -9.29 9.20 -12.06
N LEU A 133 -10.05 9.34 -10.98
CA LEU A 133 -9.54 9.00 -9.65
C LEU A 133 -9.10 7.53 -9.57
N LEU A 134 -9.97 6.59 -9.95
CA LEU A 134 -9.68 5.15 -9.92
C LEU A 134 -8.48 4.78 -10.78
N LEU A 135 -8.40 5.32 -11.99
CA LEU A 135 -7.25 5.09 -12.87
C LEU A 135 -5.97 5.64 -12.24
N GLY A 136 -6.01 6.86 -11.75
CA GLY A 136 -4.83 7.54 -11.23
C GLY A 136 -4.32 6.94 -9.92
N VAL A 137 -5.18 6.49 -9.01
CA VAL A 137 -4.73 5.79 -7.79
C VAL A 137 -4.11 4.45 -8.11
N VAL A 138 -4.62 3.71 -9.11
CA VAL A 138 -3.99 2.46 -9.58
C VAL A 138 -2.61 2.75 -10.17
N VAL A 139 -2.49 3.77 -11.03
CA VAL A 139 -1.20 4.15 -11.64
C VAL A 139 -0.20 4.62 -10.59
N CYS A 140 -0.60 5.54 -9.70
CA CYS A 140 0.25 6.01 -8.61
C CYS A 140 0.65 4.89 -7.65
N GLY A 141 -0.28 3.97 -7.37
CA GLY A 141 -0.04 2.76 -6.59
C GLY A 141 1.00 1.85 -7.23
N LEU A 142 0.89 1.58 -8.53
CA LEU A 142 1.86 0.77 -9.28
C LEU A 142 3.24 1.43 -9.30
N ILE A 143 3.31 2.73 -9.57
CA ILE A 143 4.58 3.49 -9.56
C ILE A 143 5.22 3.41 -8.18
N SER A 144 4.44 3.69 -7.12
CA SER A 144 4.90 3.65 -5.74
C SER A 144 5.36 2.24 -5.34
N SER A 145 4.64 1.21 -5.78
CA SER A 145 4.95 -0.20 -5.54
C SER A 145 6.29 -0.60 -6.17
N VAL A 146 6.48 -0.28 -7.45
CA VAL A 146 7.71 -0.56 -8.20
C VAL A 146 8.89 0.18 -7.59
N LEU A 147 8.76 1.49 -7.35
CA LEU A 147 9.82 2.29 -6.74
C LEU A 147 10.16 1.77 -5.34
N GLY A 148 9.16 1.52 -4.50
CA GLY A 148 9.36 1.01 -3.15
C GLY A 148 10.05 -0.35 -3.13
N TYR A 149 9.72 -1.24 -4.08
CA TYR A 149 10.42 -2.53 -4.23
C TYR A 149 11.91 -2.31 -4.50
N PHE A 150 12.25 -1.54 -5.54
CA PHE A 150 13.64 -1.37 -5.97
C PHE A 150 14.48 -0.56 -4.98
N ILE A 151 13.91 0.50 -4.39
CA ILE A 151 14.55 1.28 -3.32
C ILE A 151 14.86 0.38 -2.13
N THR A 152 13.89 -0.41 -1.67
CA THR A 152 14.09 -1.33 -0.54
C THR A 152 15.15 -2.38 -0.85
N LEU A 153 15.12 -2.95 -2.06
CA LEU A 153 16.12 -3.91 -2.52
C LEU A 153 17.52 -3.28 -2.57
N PHE A 154 17.64 -2.05 -3.07
CA PHE A 154 18.89 -1.31 -3.14
C PHE A 154 19.46 -1.02 -1.74
N ILE A 155 18.63 -0.47 -0.83
CA ILE A 155 19.01 -0.19 0.56
C ILE A 155 19.48 -1.47 1.26
N TYR A 156 18.73 -2.56 1.11
CA TYR A 156 19.08 -3.83 1.75
C TYR A 156 20.41 -4.37 1.21
N ARG A 157 20.61 -4.37 -0.11
CA ARG A 157 21.88 -4.82 -0.74
C ARG A 157 23.07 -3.97 -0.29
N PHE A 158 22.90 -2.66 -0.18
CA PHE A 158 23.98 -1.77 0.24
C PHE A 158 24.30 -1.93 1.73
N SER A 159 23.28 -2.14 2.57
CA SER A 159 23.46 -2.38 4.01
C SER A 159 24.19 -3.68 4.33
N GLN A 160 24.18 -4.68 3.45
CA GLN A 160 24.88 -5.96 3.65
C GLN A 160 26.35 -5.92 3.23
N ARG A 161 26.78 -4.85 2.54
CA ARG A 161 28.19 -4.66 2.13
C ARG A 161 29.02 -3.88 3.16
N LYS A 162 28.42 -3.44 4.27
CA LYS A 162 29.06 -2.75 5.41
C LYS A 162 28.97 -3.59 6.69
#